data_AF-A0A938NDS2-F1
#
_entry.id   AF-A0A938NDS2-F1
#
_cell.length_a   1.000
_cell.length_b   1.000
_cell.length_c   1.000
_cell.angle_alpha   90.00
_cell.angle_beta   90.00
_cell.angle_gamma   90.00
#
_symmetry.space_group_name_H-M   'P 1'
#
loop_
_entity.id
_entity.type
_entity.pdbx_description
1 polymer ?
#
loop_
_entity_poly.entity_id
_entity_poly.type
_entity_poly.pdbx_seq_one_letter_code
_entity_poly.pdbx_strand_id
1 'polypeptide(L)'
;MEIAAGLATMVEVLPVQETDIINVLVRDTDADTALAIADLYGRSFLHEFRRISRESHGRTYFEDALQGVEDRIREAKESKAQLQEGSKVYNWNHLEISLEETVQQLSRDLTKRQIERGIYEAQLAQERAFLANPDSAALTAGLREDKLVQKMEYVVSDLRLELAELRARYTPDHREVGLKTEELRTAEAQLTECIRKVVAEHERYLDEMLAGESVLVAATRDFEDQLRRIPSNAARIQYYDAYVEQQWRLYGELITKYSDTQASEAQTLLENQILQLGPANIGGIEGETPKVVLFLVAPLFALLLAVAIAFMKEATTHTFQKRAELEDLTGVPVLASFRKL
;
A
#
# COMPACT_ATOMS: atom_id res chain seq x y z
N MET A 1 -39.42 -26.16 -17.85
CA MET A 1 -39.93 -24.96 -17.17
C MET A 1 -41.39 -25.08 -16.74
N GLU A 2 -42.24 -25.86 -17.43
CA GLU A 2 -43.65 -26.09 -17.00
C GLU A 2 -43.79 -26.76 -15.63
N ILE A 3 -42.92 -27.71 -15.26
CA ILE A 3 -42.98 -28.40 -13.96
C ILE A 3 -42.73 -27.43 -12.78
N ALA A 4 -41.83 -26.46 -12.95
CA ALA A 4 -41.53 -25.46 -11.92
C ALA A 4 -42.68 -24.46 -11.72
N ALA A 5 -43.39 -24.10 -12.81
CA ALA A 5 -44.58 -23.26 -12.73
C ALA A 5 -45.76 -23.99 -12.06
N GLY A 6 -45.93 -25.29 -12.34
CA GLY A 6 -46.93 -26.13 -11.68
C GLY A 6 -46.67 -26.30 -10.18
N LEU A 7 -45.42 -26.50 -9.77
CA LEU A 7 -45.06 -26.56 -8.35
C LEU A 7 -45.28 -25.22 -7.63
N ALA A 8 -45.00 -24.08 -8.27
CA ALA A 8 -45.19 -22.76 -7.66
C ALA A 8 -46.67 -22.47 -7.35
N THR A 9 -47.60 -23.00 -8.14
CA THR A 9 -49.05 -22.89 -7.86
C THR A 9 -49.55 -23.83 -6.77
N MET A 10 -48.78 -24.86 -6.41
CA MET A 10 -49.16 -25.86 -5.41
C MET A 10 -48.72 -25.49 -3.99
N VAL A 11 -47.74 -24.59 -3.85
CA VAL A 11 -47.16 -24.21 -2.55
C VAL A 11 -47.70 -22.83 -2.12
N GLU A 12 -48.38 -22.78 -0.99
CA GLU A 12 -48.88 -21.56 -0.37
C GLU A 12 -48.18 -21.36 0.98
N VAL A 13 -47.61 -20.17 1.20
CA VAL A 13 -46.88 -19.83 2.42
C VAL A 13 -47.71 -18.85 3.23
N LEU A 14 -48.21 -19.29 4.38
CA LEU A 14 -49.09 -18.50 5.25
C LEU A 14 -48.38 -18.17 6.57
N PRO A 15 -48.17 -16.88 6.90
CA PRO A 15 -47.68 -16.51 8.22
C PRO A 15 -48.78 -16.73 9.26
N VAL A 16 -48.43 -17.32 10.40
CA VAL A 16 -49.36 -17.45 11.53
C VAL A 16 -49.32 -16.14 12.33
N GLN A 17 -50.46 -15.45 12.40
CA GLN A 17 -50.54 -14.14 13.06
C GLN A 17 -50.06 -14.20 14.51
N GLU A 18 -49.33 -13.15 14.93
CA GLU A 18 -48.76 -13.01 16.28
C GLU A 18 -47.74 -14.09 16.68
N THR A 19 -47.18 -14.83 15.72
CA THR A 19 -46.11 -15.81 15.96
C THR A 19 -45.02 -15.74 14.90
N ASP A 20 -43.82 -16.22 15.21
CA ASP A 20 -42.71 -16.40 14.24
C ASP A 20 -42.83 -17.71 13.43
N ILE A 21 -44.05 -18.25 13.32
CA ILE A 21 -44.32 -19.52 12.66
C ILE A 21 -44.82 -19.26 11.24
N ILE A 22 -44.21 -19.97 10.29
CA ILE A 22 -44.61 -19.95 8.89
C ILE A 22 -45.17 -21.33 8.55
N ASN A 23 -46.43 -21.37 8.10
CA ASN A 23 -47.03 -22.58 7.57
C ASN A 23 -46.77 -22.65 6.07
N VAL A 24 -46.22 -23.78 5.64
CA VAL A 24 -46.06 -24.11 4.22
C VAL A 24 -47.11 -25.14 3.88
N LEU A 25 -48.11 -24.75 3.09
CA LEU A 25 -49.17 -25.61 2.63
C LEU A 25 -48.85 -26.07 1.21
N VAL A 26 -48.97 -27.36 0.96
CA VAL A 26 -48.84 -27.93 -0.38
C VAL A 26 -50.17 -28.59 -0.74
N ARG A 27 -50.76 -28.15 -1.85
CA ARG A 27 -52.01 -28.72 -2.39
C ARG A 27 -51.71 -29.61 -3.58
N ASP A 28 -52.06 -30.89 -3.48
CA ASP A 28 -52.01 -31.83 -4.59
C ASP A 28 -53.25 -32.75 -4.56
N THR A 29 -53.49 -33.44 -5.68
CA THR A 29 -54.58 -34.41 -5.85
C THR A 29 -54.29 -35.70 -5.07
N ASP A 30 -53.01 -36.04 -4.89
CA ASP A 30 -52.54 -37.18 -4.12
C ASP A 30 -51.91 -36.73 -2.78
N ALA A 31 -52.38 -37.32 -1.68
CA ALA A 31 -51.97 -36.94 -0.34
C ALA A 31 -50.50 -37.31 -0.04
N ASP A 32 -50.03 -38.44 -0.56
CA ASP A 32 -48.66 -38.89 -0.37
C ASP A 32 -47.67 -38.02 -1.14
N THR A 33 -48.04 -37.60 -2.36
CA THR A 33 -47.25 -36.68 -3.18
C THR A 33 -47.18 -35.28 -2.56
N ALA A 34 -48.30 -34.72 -2.07
CA ALA A 34 -48.31 -33.44 -1.36
C ALA A 34 -47.37 -33.44 -0.14
N LEU A 35 -47.41 -34.53 0.64
CA LEU A 35 -46.57 -34.71 1.82
C LEU A 35 -45.07 -34.74 1.46
N ALA A 36 -44.70 -35.52 0.45
CA ALA A 36 -43.33 -35.64 -0.01
C ALA A 36 -42.77 -34.31 -0.54
N ILE A 37 -43.59 -33.54 -1.26
CA ILE A 37 -43.22 -32.21 -1.77
C ILE A 37 -43.02 -31.21 -0.62
N ALA A 38 -43.93 -31.20 0.37
CA ALA A 38 -43.82 -30.30 1.53
C ALA A 38 -42.54 -30.57 2.35
N ASP A 39 -42.25 -31.84 2.65
CA ASP A 39 -41.05 -32.23 3.38
C ASP A 39 -39.77 -31.93 2.59
N LEU A 40 -39.75 -32.22 1.28
CA LEU A 40 -38.62 -31.92 0.41
C LEU A 40 -38.36 -30.41 0.34
N TYR A 41 -39.41 -29.61 0.17
CA TYR A 41 -39.32 -28.16 0.12
C TYR A 41 -38.74 -27.59 1.42
N GLY A 42 -39.27 -28.02 2.57
CA GLY A 42 -38.76 -27.61 3.88
C GLY A 42 -37.28 -27.96 4.08
N ARG A 43 -36.87 -29.18 3.72
CA ARG A 43 -35.47 -29.62 3.82
C ARG A 43 -34.54 -28.85 2.87
N SER A 44 -34.94 -28.67 1.62
CA SER A 44 -34.16 -27.93 0.63
C SER A 44 -34.01 -26.46 1.00
N PHE A 45 -35.08 -25.81 1.47
CA PHE A 45 -35.02 -24.44 1.95
C PHE A 45 -34.07 -24.30 3.15
N LEU A 46 -34.19 -25.17 4.15
CA LEU A 46 -33.28 -25.17 5.31
C LEU A 46 -31.82 -25.42 4.91
N HIS A 47 -31.58 -26.31 3.94
CA HIS A 47 -30.25 -26.58 3.42
C HIS A 47 -29.65 -25.33 2.73
N GLU A 48 -30.42 -24.69 1.86
CA GLU A 48 -29.99 -23.49 1.13
C GLU A 48 -29.81 -22.27 2.04
N PHE A 49 -30.74 -22.05 2.98
CA PHE A 49 -30.62 -20.99 3.98
C PHE A 49 -29.32 -21.16 4.80
N ARG A 50 -29.04 -22.37 5.29
CA ARG A 50 -27.79 -22.67 6.01
C ARG A 50 -26.54 -22.55 5.14
N ARG A 51 -26.64 -22.73 3.83
CA ARG A 51 -25.51 -22.54 2.90
C ARG A 51 -25.20 -21.05 2.74
N ILE A 52 -26.22 -20.24 2.42
CA ILE A 52 -26.11 -18.80 2.22
C ILE A 52 -25.67 -18.10 3.51
N SER A 53 -26.20 -18.50 4.68
CA SER A 53 -25.77 -17.95 5.97
C SER A 53 -24.35 -18.33 6.37
N ARG A 54 -23.76 -19.38 5.77
CA ARG A 54 -22.37 -19.79 6.01
C ARG A 54 -21.37 -19.15 5.05
N GLU A 55 -21.80 -18.70 3.88
CA GLU A 55 -21.02 -17.86 2.97
C GLU A 55 -21.02 -16.40 3.47
N SER A 56 -20.50 -16.18 4.68
CA SER A 56 -20.40 -14.84 5.24
C SER A 56 -19.26 -14.06 4.56
N HIS A 57 -19.61 -12.94 3.94
CA HIS A 57 -18.66 -12.02 3.31
C HIS A 57 -17.61 -11.46 4.30
N GLY A 58 -17.84 -11.62 5.61
CA GLY A 58 -16.91 -11.24 6.67
C GLY A 58 -15.65 -12.09 6.67
N ARG A 59 -15.75 -13.40 6.42
CA ARG A 59 -14.58 -14.30 6.47
C ARG A 59 -13.54 -13.98 5.40
N THR A 60 -13.97 -13.89 4.14
CA THR A 60 -13.08 -13.54 3.03
C THR A 60 -12.48 -12.14 3.21
N TYR A 61 -13.26 -11.19 3.75
CA TYR A 61 -12.74 -9.86 4.08
C TYR A 61 -11.60 -9.90 5.11
N PHE A 62 -11.74 -10.67 6.19
CA PHE A 62 -10.68 -10.78 7.20
C PHE A 62 -9.46 -11.55 6.69
N GLU A 63 -9.66 -12.61 5.90
CA GLU A 63 -8.56 -13.35 5.25
C GLU A 63 -7.75 -12.43 4.31
N ASP A 64 -8.42 -11.66 3.44
CA ASP A 64 -7.77 -10.69 2.55
C ASP A 64 -7.07 -9.56 3.34
N ALA A 65 -7.69 -9.07 4.41
CA ALA A 65 -7.11 -8.02 5.25
C ALA A 65 -5.86 -8.51 6.00
N LEU A 66 -5.88 -9.74 6.55
CA LEU A 66 -4.73 -10.34 7.21
C LEU A 66 -3.58 -10.54 6.23
N GLN A 67 -3.86 -11.08 5.04
CA GLN A 67 -2.84 -11.24 4.00
C GLN A 67 -2.25 -9.89 3.57
N GLY A 68 -3.08 -8.85 3.41
CA GLY A 68 -2.62 -7.51 3.09
C GLY A 68 -1.71 -6.89 4.16
N VAL A 69 -1.96 -7.17 5.45
CA VAL A 69 -1.08 -6.72 6.54
C VAL A 69 0.24 -7.51 6.56
N GLU A 70 0.20 -8.83 6.34
CA GLU A 70 1.41 -9.66 6.23
C GLU A 70 2.32 -9.21 5.08
N ASP A 71 1.75 -8.91 3.91
CA ASP A 71 2.50 -8.43 2.76
C ASP A 71 3.16 -7.07 3.05
N ARG A 72 2.47 -6.14 3.74
CA ARG A 72 3.06 -4.86 4.19
C ARG A 72 4.20 -5.06 5.19
N ILE A 73 4.05 -6.01 6.13
CA ILE A 73 5.12 -6.36 7.07
C ILE A 73 6.35 -6.90 6.32
N ARG A 74 6.12 -7.77 5.33
CA ARG A 74 7.18 -8.34 4.50
C ARG A 74 7.91 -7.25 3.72
N GLU A 75 7.18 -6.41 3.01
CA GLU A 75 7.73 -5.30 2.22
C GLU A 75 8.51 -4.29 3.09
N ALA A 76 8.00 -3.95 4.27
CA ALA A 76 8.69 -3.07 5.20
C ALA A 76 9.99 -3.69 5.74
N LYS A 77 10.00 -5.00 6.04
CA LYS A 77 11.20 -5.72 6.46
C LYS A 77 12.24 -5.82 5.35
N GLU A 78 11.81 -6.09 4.12
CA GLU A 78 12.69 -6.12 2.94
C GLU A 78 13.30 -4.73 2.69
N SER A 79 12.49 -3.67 2.76
CA SER A 79 12.95 -2.28 2.61
C SER A 79 13.96 -1.90 3.70
N LYS A 80 13.73 -2.33 4.95
CA LYS A 80 14.69 -2.17 6.04
C LYS A 80 15.99 -2.94 5.76
N ALA A 81 15.90 -4.19 5.32
CA ALA A 81 17.06 -5.02 5.01
C ALA A 81 17.91 -4.41 3.88
N GLN A 82 17.29 -3.93 2.79
CA GLN A 82 18.00 -3.24 1.71
C GLN A 82 18.74 -2.00 2.19
N LEU A 83 18.16 -1.22 3.13
CA LEU A 83 18.84 -0.07 3.73
C LEU A 83 20.03 -0.48 4.61
N GLN A 84 19.94 -1.61 5.32
CA GLN A 84 21.02 -2.13 6.17
C GLN A 84 22.14 -2.79 5.35
N GLU A 85 21.80 -3.50 4.27
CA GLU A 85 22.77 -4.10 3.35
C GLU A 85 23.54 -3.04 2.56
N GLY A 86 22.83 -2.04 2.03
CA GLY A 86 23.42 -0.92 1.31
C GLY A 86 24.41 -0.12 2.15
N SER A 87 24.24 -0.10 3.47
CA SER A 87 25.17 0.55 4.40
C SER A 87 26.20 -0.39 5.03
N LYS A 88 26.08 -1.71 4.86
CA LYS A 88 26.88 -2.75 5.53
C LYS A 88 26.98 -2.60 7.05
N VAL A 89 26.03 -1.92 7.68
CA VAL A 89 26.15 -1.46 9.06
C VAL A 89 25.00 -1.99 9.90
N TYR A 90 25.35 -2.91 10.80
CA TYR A 90 24.45 -3.43 11.83
C TYR A 90 24.29 -2.46 13.01
N ASN A 91 25.23 -1.52 13.20
CA ASN A 91 25.21 -0.55 14.30
C ASN A 91 25.59 0.86 13.81
N TRP A 92 24.58 1.70 13.56
CA TRP A 92 24.74 3.06 13.05
C TRP A 92 25.49 3.98 14.00
N ASN A 93 25.34 3.81 15.32
CA ASN A 93 26.07 4.63 16.30
C ASN A 93 27.57 4.34 16.23
N HIS A 94 27.96 3.07 16.04
CA HIS A 94 29.38 2.72 15.89
C HIS A 94 29.96 3.24 14.58
N LEU A 95 29.19 3.17 13.49
CA LEU A 95 29.59 3.75 12.21
C LEU A 95 29.76 5.28 12.31
N GLU A 96 28.82 5.97 12.96
CA GLU A 96 28.88 7.43 13.16
C GLU A 96 30.16 7.84 13.90
N ILE A 97 30.46 7.19 15.02
CA ILE A 97 31.68 7.44 15.80
C ILE A 97 32.93 7.18 14.93
N SER A 98 32.98 6.05 14.22
CA SER A 98 34.14 5.70 13.38
C SER A 98 34.34 6.68 12.21
N LEU A 99 33.26 7.14 11.59
CA LEU A 99 33.32 8.13 10.52
C LEU A 99 33.71 9.51 11.06
N GLU A 100 33.20 9.90 12.22
CA GLU A 100 33.59 11.14 12.89
C GLU A 100 35.09 11.15 13.23
N GLU A 101 35.60 10.06 13.81
CA GLU A 101 37.04 9.90 14.08
C GLU A 101 37.88 10.00 12.81
N THR A 102 37.41 9.39 11.71
CA THR A 102 38.06 9.43 10.40
C THR A 102 38.07 10.86 9.84
N VAL A 103 36.95 11.58 9.87
CA VAL A 103 36.84 12.97 9.42
C VAL A 103 37.75 13.87 10.25
N GLN A 104 37.79 13.69 11.57
CA GLN A 104 38.69 14.44 12.44
C GLN A 104 40.17 14.16 12.13
N GLN A 105 40.52 12.90 11.84
CA GLN A 105 41.88 12.54 11.44
C GLN A 105 42.27 13.17 10.11
N LEU A 106 41.41 13.06 9.09
CA LEU A 106 41.64 13.68 7.79
C LEU A 106 41.74 15.21 7.89
N SER A 107 40.92 15.84 8.72
CA SER A 107 40.98 17.28 8.97
C SER A 107 42.29 17.72 9.63
N ARG A 108 42.82 16.91 10.56
CA ARG A 108 44.14 17.14 11.16
C ARG A 108 45.25 16.99 10.12
N ASP A 109 45.19 15.95 9.29
CA ASP A 109 46.18 15.70 8.25
C ASP A 109 46.15 16.79 7.17
N LEU A 110 44.96 17.26 6.79
CA LEU A 110 44.77 18.38 5.88
C LEU A 110 45.37 19.67 6.46
N THR A 111 45.06 19.98 7.72
CA THR A 111 45.60 21.17 8.40
C THR A 111 47.13 21.11 8.45
N LYS A 112 47.70 19.95 8.79
CA LYS A 112 49.14 19.75 8.79
C LYS A 112 49.75 20.00 7.41
N ARG A 113 49.17 19.44 6.35
CA ARG A 113 49.64 19.67 4.97
C ARG A 113 49.51 21.12 4.53
N GLN A 114 48.45 21.82 4.91
CA GLN A 114 48.27 23.24 4.62
C GLN A 114 49.35 24.11 5.29
N ILE A 115 49.71 23.79 6.54
CA ILE A 115 50.80 24.46 7.25
C ILE A 115 52.13 24.19 6.54
N GLU A 116 52.43 22.92 6.22
CA GLU A 116 53.64 22.54 5.48
C GLU A 116 53.74 23.26 4.12
N ARG A 117 52.64 23.30 3.37
CA ARG A 117 52.54 24.03 2.09
C ARG A 117 52.77 25.52 2.29
N GLY A 118 52.14 26.15 3.28
CA GLY A 118 52.29 27.59 3.52
C GLY A 118 53.73 27.98 3.89
N ILE A 119 54.43 27.13 4.66
CA ILE A 119 55.86 27.31 4.95
C ILE A 119 56.68 27.22 3.67
N TYR A 120 56.40 26.20 2.83
CA TYR A 120 57.12 25.97 1.58
C TYR A 120 56.87 27.09 0.54
N GLU A 121 55.63 27.55 0.40
CA GLU A 121 55.26 28.69 -0.46
C GLU A 121 56.01 29.97 -0.04
N ALA A 122 56.13 30.23 1.26
CA ALA A 122 56.86 31.37 1.78
C ALA A 122 58.37 31.28 1.48
N GLN A 123 58.95 30.08 1.55
CA GLN A 123 60.35 29.84 1.15
C GLN A 123 60.54 30.08 -0.35
N LEU A 124 59.70 29.49 -1.18
CA LEU A 124 59.75 29.64 -2.64
C LEU A 124 59.56 31.10 -3.09
N ALA A 125 58.73 31.87 -2.39
CA ALA A 125 58.57 33.30 -2.64
C ALA A 125 59.87 34.09 -2.41
N GLN A 126 60.65 33.73 -1.39
CA GLN A 126 61.96 34.33 -1.14
C GLN A 126 62.98 33.93 -2.21
N GLU A 127 62.97 32.68 -2.68
CA GLU A 127 63.84 32.20 -3.76
C GLU A 127 63.54 32.91 -5.09
N ARG A 128 62.26 33.11 -5.41
CA ARG A 128 61.83 33.91 -6.57
C ARG A 128 62.28 35.36 -6.45
N ALA A 129 62.17 35.96 -5.27
CA ALA A 129 62.65 37.32 -5.01
C ALA A 129 64.18 37.44 -5.18
N PHE A 130 64.94 36.44 -4.74
CA PHE A 130 66.38 36.36 -4.96
C PHE A 130 66.73 36.29 -6.46
N LEU A 131 66.02 35.47 -7.25
CA LEU A 131 66.21 35.41 -8.70
C LEU A 131 65.91 36.75 -9.40
N ALA A 132 64.95 37.53 -8.89
CA ALA A 132 64.62 38.84 -9.44
C ALA A 132 65.70 39.90 -9.15
N ASN A 133 66.35 39.84 -7.98
CA ASN A 133 67.43 40.76 -7.58
C ASN A 133 68.59 40.02 -6.90
N PRO A 134 69.50 39.37 -7.67
CA PRO A 134 70.59 38.56 -7.14
C PRO A 134 71.60 39.34 -6.28
N ASP A 135 71.77 40.64 -6.54
CA ASP A 135 72.79 41.47 -5.89
C ASP A 135 72.38 42.01 -4.52
N SER A 136 71.09 41.96 -4.18
CA SER A 136 70.54 42.60 -2.96
C SER A 136 70.17 41.62 -1.85
N ALA A 137 70.11 40.32 -2.15
CA ALA A 137 69.59 39.31 -1.25
C ALA A 137 70.63 38.23 -0.99
N ALA A 138 70.79 37.83 0.27
CA ALA A 138 71.57 36.64 0.60
C ALA A 138 70.85 35.38 0.11
N LEU A 139 71.60 34.36 -0.31
CA LEU A 139 71.08 33.03 -0.61
C LEU A 139 70.23 32.52 0.57
N THR A 140 68.96 32.19 0.27
CA THR A 140 68.00 31.61 1.21
C THR A 140 68.47 30.24 1.70
N ALA A 141 67.95 29.80 2.85
CA ALA A 141 68.32 28.51 3.44
C ALA A 141 68.05 27.33 2.49
N GLY A 142 66.90 27.31 1.78
CA GLY A 142 66.54 26.26 0.83
C GLY A 142 67.53 26.12 -0.33
N LEU A 143 67.91 27.23 -0.97
CA LEU A 143 68.90 27.23 -2.04
C LEU A 143 70.31 26.85 -1.55
N ARG A 144 70.64 27.18 -0.30
CA ARG A 144 71.95 26.86 0.28
C ARG A 144 72.10 25.38 0.60
N GLU A 145 71.02 24.64 0.81
CA GLU A 145 71.09 23.19 1.08
C GLU A 145 71.33 22.37 -0.20
N ASP A 146 71.05 22.93 -1.37
CA ASP A 146 71.28 22.25 -2.65
C ASP A 146 72.77 22.11 -2.97
N LYS A 147 73.20 20.87 -3.24
CA LYS A 147 74.61 20.53 -3.48
C LYS A 147 75.17 21.15 -4.76
N LEU A 148 74.34 21.35 -5.79
CA LEU A 148 74.76 21.92 -7.05
C LEU A 148 74.96 23.44 -6.91
N VAL A 149 74.06 24.11 -6.18
CA VAL A 149 74.19 25.52 -5.84
C VAL A 149 75.43 25.76 -4.99
N GLN A 150 75.66 24.96 -3.93
CA GLN A 150 76.87 25.06 -3.10
C GLN A 150 78.15 24.91 -3.92
N LYS A 151 78.19 23.95 -4.86
CA LYS A 151 79.36 23.73 -5.71
C LYS A 151 79.63 24.93 -6.62
N MET A 152 78.58 25.53 -7.21
CA MET A 152 78.74 26.71 -8.06
C MET A 152 79.09 27.96 -7.25
N GLU A 153 78.52 28.11 -6.04
CA GLU A 153 78.86 29.20 -5.12
C GLU A 153 80.34 29.14 -4.71
N TYR A 154 80.89 27.95 -4.48
CA TYR A 154 82.31 27.75 -4.24
C TYR A 154 83.16 28.21 -5.44
N VAL A 155 82.80 27.80 -6.67
CA VAL A 155 83.51 28.21 -7.89
C VAL A 155 83.49 29.73 -8.08
N VAL A 156 82.33 30.37 -7.87
CA VAL A 156 82.21 31.83 -7.95
C VAL A 156 83.04 32.51 -6.87
N SER A 157 83.05 31.99 -5.64
CA SER A 157 83.82 32.55 -4.53
C SER A 157 85.33 32.43 -4.77
N ASP A 158 85.78 31.30 -5.31
CA ASP A 158 87.18 31.05 -5.67
C ASP A 158 87.64 32.01 -6.79
N LEU A 159 86.85 32.15 -7.86
CA LEU A 159 87.12 33.12 -8.94
C LEU A 159 87.14 34.58 -8.44
N ARG A 160 86.28 34.94 -7.47
CA ARG A 160 86.29 36.27 -6.83
C ARG A 160 87.56 36.51 -6.04
N LEU A 161 88.05 35.49 -5.32
CA LEU A 161 89.31 35.56 -4.58
C LEU A 161 90.50 35.72 -5.53
N GLU A 162 90.60 34.88 -6.56
CA GLU A 162 91.64 34.95 -7.59
C GLU A 162 91.65 36.33 -8.28
N LEU A 163 90.48 36.85 -8.63
CA LEU A 163 90.34 38.18 -9.23
C LEU A 163 90.79 39.31 -8.27
N ALA A 164 90.49 39.20 -6.98
CA ALA A 164 90.93 40.16 -5.98
C ALA A 164 92.46 40.16 -5.83
N GLU A 165 93.09 38.99 -5.84
CA GLU A 165 94.56 38.86 -5.82
C GLU A 165 95.21 39.46 -7.06
N LEU A 166 94.64 39.22 -8.24
CA LEU A 166 95.08 39.79 -9.52
C LEU A 166 94.97 41.32 -9.53
N ARG A 167 93.85 41.87 -9.04
CA ARG A 167 93.62 43.33 -8.94
C ARG A 167 94.52 44.02 -7.92
N ALA A 168 95.03 43.30 -6.92
CA ALA A 168 96.02 43.83 -5.99
C ALA A 168 97.41 43.99 -6.63
N ARG A 169 97.72 43.20 -7.67
CA ARG A 169 99.03 43.18 -8.35
C ARG A 169 99.05 43.96 -9.66
N TYR A 170 97.92 44.02 -10.36
CA TYR A 170 97.81 44.59 -11.69
C TYR A 170 96.73 45.67 -11.80
N THR A 171 96.86 46.54 -12.80
CA THR A 171 95.84 47.53 -13.13
C THR A 171 94.59 46.88 -13.75
N PRO A 172 93.41 47.54 -13.66
CA PRO A 172 92.16 47.03 -14.21
C PRO A 172 92.21 46.67 -15.70
N ASP A 173 93.02 47.37 -16.50
CA ASP A 173 93.17 47.15 -17.94
C ASP A 173 94.13 46.00 -18.30
N HIS A 174 94.70 45.31 -17.31
CA HIS A 174 95.62 44.20 -17.55
C HIS A 174 94.87 43.00 -18.15
N ARG A 175 95.46 42.37 -19.18
CA ARG A 175 94.84 41.25 -19.92
C ARG A 175 94.35 40.11 -19.00
N GLU A 176 95.14 39.74 -18.00
CA GLU A 176 94.77 38.67 -17.05
C GLU A 176 93.56 39.05 -16.18
N VAL A 177 93.45 40.32 -15.77
CA VAL A 177 92.30 40.82 -15.01
C VAL A 177 91.03 40.78 -15.88
N GLY A 178 91.14 41.16 -17.15
CA GLY A 178 90.03 41.09 -18.11
C GLY A 178 89.54 39.66 -18.34
N LEU A 179 90.45 38.70 -18.60
CA LEU A 179 90.11 37.29 -18.78
C LEU A 179 89.40 36.73 -17.54
N LYS A 180 89.93 37.02 -16.36
CA LYS A 180 89.36 36.50 -15.11
C LYS A 180 88.02 37.14 -14.74
N THR A 181 87.82 38.39 -15.12
CA THR A 181 86.52 39.07 -14.99
C THR A 181 85.46 38.41 -15.89
N GLU A 182 85.81 38.01 -17.12
CA GLU A 182 84.88 37.28 -17.99
C GLU A 182 84.60 35.85 -17.52
N GLU A 183 85.60 35.16 -16.97
CA GLU A 183 85.40 33.85 -16.32
C GLU A 183 84.43 33.97 -15.14
N LEU A 184 84.62 34.98 -14.28
CA LEU A 184 83.71 35.26 -13.16
C LEU A 184 82.29 35.54 -13.67
N ARG A 185 82.12 36.41 -14.67
CA ARG A 185 80.81 36.72 -15.25
C ARG A 185 80.12 35.47 -15.81
N THR A 186 80.88 34.58 -16.44
CA THR A 186 80.37 33.31 -16.98
C THR A 186 79.95 32.37 -15.85
N ALA A 187 80.76 32.25 -14.80
CA ALA A 187 80.44 31.42 -13.62
C ALA A 187 79.21 31.96 -12.86
N GLU A 188 79.07 33.28 -12.71
CA GLU A 188 77.89 33.92 -12.12
C GLU A 188 76.63 33.64 -12.95
N ALA A 189 76.70 33.74 -14.28
CA ALA A 189 75.58 33.39 -15.16
C ALA A 189 75.18 31.90 -15.05
N GLN A 190 76.16 30.99 -14.91
CA GLN A 190 75.92 29.57 -14.69
C GLN A 190 75.29 29.30 -13.32
N LEU A 191 75.72 30.02 -12.27
CA LEU A 191 75.10 29.96 -10.94
C LEU A 191 73.64 30.41 -10.99
N THR A 192 73.32 31.52 -11.66
CA THR A 192 71.93 31.98 -11.80
C THR A 192 71.07 30.95 -12.56
N GLU A 193 71.59 30.35 -13.63
CA GLU A 193 70.88 29.30 -14.36
C GLU A 193 70.68 28.03 -13.51
N CYS A 194 71.66 27.66 -12.69
CA CYS A 194 71.52 26.57 -11.73
C CYS A 194 70.40 26.85 -10.72
N ILE A 195 70.40 28.04 -10.12
CA ILE A 195 69.36 28.45 -9.16
C ILE A 195 67.99 28.45 -9.82
N ARG A 196 67.87 28.93 -11.07
CA ARG A 196 66.62 28.91 -11.83
C ARG A 196 66.06 27.49 -11.99
N LYS A 197 66.93 26.50 -12.25
CA LYS A 197 66.51 25.09 -12.37
C LYS A 197 66.03 24.52 -11.04
N VAL A 198 66.71 24.84 -9.94
CA VAL A 198 66.31 24.40 -8.59
C VAL A 198 64.96 25.03 -8.21
N VAL A 199 64.78 26.33 -8.44
CA VAL A 199 63.48 26.99 -8.19
C VAL A 199 62.37 26.37 -9.04
N ALA A 200 62.63 26.06 -10.32
CA ALA A 200 61.64 25.38 -11.17
C ALA A 200 61.35 23.93 -10.74
N GLU A 201 62.26 23.28 -10.00
CA GLU A 201 62.02 21.99 -9.35
C GLU A 201 61.14 22.16 -8.11
N HIS A 202 61.44 23.16 -7.28
CA HIS A 202 60.61 23.51 -6.13
C HIS A 202 59.18 23.92 -6.52
N GLU A 203 59.01 24.63 -7.64
CA GLU A 203 57.69 24.95 -8.20
C GLU A 203 56.89 23.70 -8.55
N ARG A 204 57.52 22.71 -9.18
CA ARG A 204 56.89 21.42 -9.49
C ARG A 204 56.50 20.66 -8.22
N TYR A 205 57.36 20.71 -7.20
CA TYR A 205 57.05 20.10 -5.91
C TYR A 205 55.86 20.78 -5.21
N LEU A 206 55.73 22.11 -5.31
CA LEU A 206 54.56 22.83 -4.82
C LEU A 206 53.27 22.37 -5.52
N ASP A 207 53.32 22.19 -6.84
CA ASP A 207 52.17 21.66 -7.60
C ASP A 207 51.78 20.24 -7.14
N GLU A 208 52.78 19.38 -6.84
CA GLU A 208 52.54 18.05 -6.25
C GLU A 208 51.89 18.14 -4.86
N MET A 209 52.34 19.07 -4.00
CA MET A 209 51.72 19.32 -2.69
C MET A 209 50.27 19.77 -2.83
N LEU A 210 49.97 20.68 -3.75
CA LEU A 210 48.61 21.15 -4.05
C LEU A 210 47.71 20.02 -4.54
N ALA A 211 48.22 19.19 -5.46
CA ALA A 211 47.49 18.00 -5.92
C ALA A 211 47.21 17.04 -4.76
N GLY A 212 48.20 16.76 -3.91
CA GLY A 212 48.05 15.92 -2.72
C GLY A 212 47.03 16.47 -1.72
N GLU A 213 46.99 17.79 -1.52
CA GLU A 213 45.98 18.46 -0.68
C GLU A 213 44.57 18.32 -1.25
N SER A 214 44.41 18.50 -2.56
CA SER A 214 43.10 18.37 -3.22
C SER A 214 42.49 16.98 -3.04
N VAL A 215 43.32 15.94 -3.00
CA VAL A 215 42.90 14.56 -2.71
C VAL A 215 42.40 14.43 -1.27
N LEU A 216 43.08 15.03 -0.30
CA LEU A 216 42.64 15.02 1.11
C LEU A 216 41.35 15.82 1.29
N VAL A 217 41.22 16.97 0.62
CA VAL A 217 39.99 17.78 0.64
C VAL A 217 38.81 16.97 0.08
N ALA A 218 39.02 16.31 -1.07
CA ALA A 218 37.99 15.47 -1.68
C ALA A 218 37.60 14.29 -0.77
N ALA A 219 38.58 13.59 -0.19
CA ALA A 219 38.33 12.49 0.75
C ALA A 219 37.57 12.98 1.99
N THR A 220 38.00 14.09 2.60
CA THR A 220 37.34 14.67 3.78
C THR A 220 35.88 14.98 3.47
N ARG A 221 35.61 15.62 2.33
CA ARG A 221 34.25 15.96 1.91
C ARG A 221 33.38 14.72 1.67
N ASP A 222 33.93 13.67 1.06
CA ASP A 222 33.20 12.42 0.84
C ASP A 222 32.79 11.77 2.18
N PHE A 223 33.71 11.70 3.14
CA PHE A 223 33.42 11.18 4.48
C PHE A 223 32.43 12.08 5.26
N GLU A 224 32.51 13.40 5.15
CA GLU A 224 31.50 14.31 5.70
C GLU A 224 30.11 14.09 5.08
N ASP A 225 30.04 13.87 3.78
CA ASP A 225 28.79 13.57 3.07
C ASP A 225 28.21 12.22 3.52
N GLN A 226 29.04 11.22 3.76
CA GLN A 226 28.62 9.95 4.35
C GLN A 226 28.08 10.16 5.78
N LEU A 227 28.80 10.92 6.62
CA LEU A 227 28.40 11.24 7.99
C LEU A 227 27.05 11.96 8.03
N ARG A 228 26.82 12.94 7.14
CA ARG A 228 25.54 13.65 7.01
C ARG A 228 24.36 12.75 6.66
N ARG A 229 24.58 11.63 5.98
CA ARG A 229 23.52 10.69 5.57
C ARG A 229 23.14 9.71 6.69
N ILE A 230 23.97 9.53 7.70
CA ILE A 230 23.73 8.56 8.79
C ILE A 230 22.42 8.88 9.55
N PRO A 231 22.17 10.11 10.04
CA PRO A 231 20.95 10.38 10.81
C PRO A 231 19.68 10.12 9.99
N SER A 232 19.69 10.46 8.71
CA SER A 232 18.58 10.20 7.79
C SER A 232 18.32 8.69 7.63
N ASN A 233 19.38 7.89 7.47
CA ASN A 233 19.23 6.44 7.32
C ASN A 233 18.81 5.76 8.64
N ALA A 234 19.37 6.21 9.77
CA ALA A 234 18.98 5.74 11.10
C ALA A 234 17.49 6.03 11.38
N ALA A 235 17.03 7.24 11.08
CA ALA A 235 15.62 7.62 11.20
C ALA A 235 14.69 6.77 10.31
N ARG A 236 15.11 6.47 9.07
CA ARG A 236 14.35 5.58 8.17
C ARG A 236 14.24 4.16 8.70
N ILE A 237 15.28 3.64 9.33
CA ILE A 237 15.25 2.31 9.95
C ILE A 237 14.33 2.30 11.16
N GLN A 238 14.41 3.32 12.03
CA GLN A 238 13.49 3.48 13.16
C GLN A 238 12.04 3.61 12.69
N TYR A 239 11.79 4.31 11.58
CA TYR A 239 10.49 4.38 10.95
C TYR A 239 9.97 2.99 10.53
N TYR A 240 10.79 2.17 9.85
CA TYR A 240 10.37 0.82 9.47
C TYR A 240 10.14 -0.09 10.68
N ASP A 241 10.93 0.04 11.75
CA ASP A 241 10.70 -0.70 12.99
C ASP A 241 9.37 -0.34 13.64
N ALA A 242 9.08 0.95 13.77
CA ALA A 242 7.80 1.43 14.30
C ALA A 242 6.62 1.01 13.39
N TYR A 243 6.81 1.06 12.07
CA TYR A 243 5.80 0.65 11.10
C TYR A 243 5.51 -0.86 11.21
N VAL A 244 6.54 -1.70 11.30
CA VAL A 244 6.38 -3.15 11.48
C VAL A 244 5.68 -3.46 12.81
N GLU A 245 6.04 -2.78 13.90
CA GLU A 245 5.35 -2.94 15.18
C GLU A 245 3.87 -2.54 15.09
N GLN A 246 3.56 -1.42 14.44
CA GLN A 246 2.19 -0.97 14.20
C GLN A 246 1.39 -2.00 13.37
N GLN A 247 1.98 -2.55 12.31
CA GLN A 247 1.32 -3.56 11.49
C GLN A 247 1.09 -4.87 12.27
N TRP A 248 2.02 -5.29 13.12
CA TRP A 248 1.82 -6.45 14.01
C TRP A 248 0.67 -6.22 14.99
N ARG A 249 0.53 -5.00 15.52
CA ARG A 249 -0.59 -4.64 16.39
C ARG A 249 -1.92 -4.74 15.64
N LEU A 250 -1.98 -4.18 14.43
CA LEU A 250 -3.15 -4.28 13.56
C LEU A 250 -3.48 -5.75 13.21
N TYR A 251 -2.47 -6.56 12.88
CA TYR A 251 -2.62 -8.00 12.64
C TYR A 251 -3.24 -8.69 13.87
N GLY A 252 -2.75 -8.40 15.07
CA GLY A 252 -3.29 -8.88 16.34
C GLY A 252 -4.75 -8.47 16.57
N GLU A 253 -5.10 -7.22 16.29
CA GLU A 253 -6.48 -6.74 16.40
C GLU A 253 -7.41 -7.41 15.37
N LEU A 254 -6.95 -7.61 14.13
CA LEU A 254 -7.71 -8.28 13.07
C LEU A 254 -7.96 -9.74 13.39
N ILE A 255 -6.96 -10.47 13.90
CA ILE A 255 -7.13 -11.88 14.24
C ILE A 255 -8.08 -12.06 15.45
N THR A 256 -8.02 -11.17 16.44
CA THR A 256 -8.99 -11.16 17.55
C THR A 256 -10.40 -10.89 17.03
N LYS A 257 -10.61 -9.84 16.21
CA LYS A 257 -11.92 -9.54 15.63
C LYS A 257 -12.44 -10.66 14.73
N TYR A 258 -11.57 -11.31 13.96
CA TYR A 258 -11.92 -12.46 13.14
C TYR A 258 -12.40 -13.63 14.01
N SER A 259 -11.69 -13.93 15.10
CA SER A 259 -12.09 -14.95 16.07
C SER A 259 -13.43 -14.61 16.74
N ASP A 260 -13.64 -13.36 17.13
CA ASP A 260 -14.90 -12.90 17.73
C ASP A 260 -16.07 -13.01 16.75
N THR A 261 -15.83 -12.67 15.47
CA THR A 261 -16.83 -12.81 14.41
C THR A 261 -17.18 -14.27 14.18
N GLN A 262 -16.20 -15.17 14.12
CA GLN A 262 -16.47 -16.61 14.02
C GLN A 262 -17.24 -17.15 15.22
N ALA A 263 -16.92 -16.71 16.43
CA ALA A 263 -17.65 -17.09 17.64
C ALA A 263 -19.10 -16.57 17.61
N SER A 264 -19.31 -15.32 17.16
CA SER A 264 -20.65 -14.73 16.99
C SER A 264 -21.44 -15.41 15.89
N GLU A 265 -20.83 -15.73 14.74
CA GLU A 265 -21.51 -16.47 13.66
C GLU A 265 -21.93 -17.86 14.14
N ALA A 266 -21.08 -18.55 14.89
CA ALA A 266 -21.43 -19.83 15.51
C ALA A 266 -22.61 -19.69 16.48
N GLN A 267 -22.69 -18.59 17.25
CA GLN A 267 -23.82 -18.29 18.14
C GLN A 267 -25.09 -17.91 17.37
N THR A 268 -25.02 -17.03 16.38
CA THR A 268 -26.17 -16.64 15.54
C THR A 268 -26.72 -17.82 14.74
N LEU A 269 -25.87 -18.75 14.28
CA LEU A 269 -26.31 -20.01 13.67
C LEU A 269 -27.02 -20.95 14.65
N LEU A 270 -26.76 -20.84 15.96
CA LEU A 270 -27.48 -21.56 17.00
C LEU A 270 -28.80 -20.86 17.36
N GLU A 271 -28.85 -19.52 17.32
CA GLU A 271 -30.01 -18.72 17.73
C GLU A 271 -31.06 -18.52 16.62
N ASN A 272 -30.64 -18.32 15.36
CA ASN A 272 -31.54 -18.17 14.20
C ASN A 272 -31.87 -19.51 13.51
N GLN A 273 -31.92 -20.60 14.27
CA GLN A 273 -32.38 -21.87 13.70
C GLN A 273 -33.86 -21.77 13.36
N ILE A 274 -34.17 -21.72 12.06
CA ILE A 274 -35.50 -22.07 11.58
C ILE A 274 -35.70 -23.55 11.97
N LEU A 275 -36.43 -23.77 13.05
CA LEU A 275 -36.74 -25.09 13.58
C LEU A 275 -37.97 -25.61 12.83
N GLN A 276 -37.84 -26.80 12.25
CA GLN A 276 -39.01 -27.53 11.77
C GLN A 276 -39.80 -27.99 13.00
N LEU A 277 -40.91 -27.32 13.30
CA LEU A 277 -41.74 -27.58 14.48
C LEU A 277 -42.47 -28.93 14.43
N GLY A 278 -42.55 -29.57 13.26
CA GLY A 278 -43.08 -30.93 13.08
C GLY A 278 -42.89 -31.46 11.65
N PRO A 279 -42.97 -32.79 11.43
CA PRO A 279 -43.02 -33.36 10.09
C PRO A 279 -44.27 -32.83 9.36
N ALA A 280 -44.22 -32.75 8.01
CA ALA A 280 -45.41 -32.41 7.25
C ALA A 280 -46.55 -33.36 7.64
N ASN A 281 -47.77 -32.83 7.75
CA ASN A 281 -48.95 -33.62 8.09
C ASN A 281 -50.00 -33.48 7.00
N ILE A 282 -50.81 -34.52 6.84
CA ILE A 282 -51.98 -34.47 5.96
C ILE A 282 -53.05 -33.70 6.74
N GLY A 283 -53.13 -32.39 6.50
CA GLY A 283 -54.17 -31.53 7.07
C GLY A 283 -55.55 -31.92 6.55
N GLY A 284 -56.51 -32.10 7.45
CA GLY A 284 -57.91 -32.30 7.09
C GLY A 284 -58.41 -31.10 6.29
N ILE A 285 -58.98 -31.38 5.13
CA ILE A 285 -59.50 -30.44 4.12
C ILE A 285 -60.49 -29.42 4.72
N GLU A 286 -60.00 -28.29 5.25
CA GLU A 286 -60.78 -27.06 5.40
C GLU A 286 -60.86 -26.36 4.04
N GLY A 287 -61.62 -26.97 3.13
CA GLY A 287 -61.78 -26.45 1.77
C GLY A 287 -62.99 -26.99 1.01
N GLU A 288 -63.69 -28.00 1.53
CA GLU A 288 -65.00 -28.35 0.99
C GLU A 288 -66.02 -27.35 1.54
N THR A 289 -66.67 -26.58 0.66
CA THR A 289 -67.92 -25.86 1.01
C THR A 289 -68.78 -26.80 1.85
N PRO A 290 -69.17 -26.43 3.08
CA PRO A 290 -69.76 -27.40 4.00
C PRO A 290 -70.98 -28.01 3.32
N LYS A 291 -70.98 -29.33 3.12
CA LYS A 291 -72.11 -30.08 2.51
C LYS A 291 -73.44 -29.73 3.19
N VAL A 292 -73.37 -29.26 4.44
CA VAL A 292 -74.45 -28.70 5.24
C VAL A 292 -75.12 -27.47 4.61
N VAL A 293 -74.36 -26.53 4.02
CA VAL A 293 -74.92 -25.34 3.36
C VAL A 293 -75.71 -25.75 2.12
N LEU A 294 -75.18 -26.70 1.34
CA LEU A 294 -75.90 -27.22 0.17
C LEU A 294 -77.21 -27.94 0.59
N PHE A 295 -77.17 -28.69 1.69
CA PHE A 295 -78.34 -29.39 2.23
C PHE A 295 -79.42 -28.43 2.78
N LEU A 296 -79.01 -27.30 3.38
CA LEU A 296 -79.92 -26.27 3.90
C LEU A 296 -80.62 -25.46 2.80
N VAL A 297 -79.92 -25.17 1.70
CA VAL A 297 -80.43 -24.28 0.64
C VAL A 297 -81.28 -25.04 -0.39
N ALA A 298 -81.02 -26.34 -0.58
CA ALA A 298 -81.77 -27.20 -1.51
C ALA A 298 -83.31 -27.23 -1.29
N PRO A 299 -83.85 -27.43 -0.07
CA PRO A 299 -85.30 -27.45 0.15
C PRO A 299 -85.95 -26.08 -0.08
N LEU A 300 -85.23 -24.99 0.19
CA LEU A 300 -85.72 -23.64 -0.04
C LEU A 300 -85.94 -23.38 -1.54
N PHE A 301 -85.00 -23.83 -2.38
CA PHE A 301 -85.13 -23.79 -3.83
C PHE A 301 -86.26 -24.69 -4.35
N ALA A 302 -86.41 -25.89 -3.78
CA ALA A 302 -87.48 -26.82 -4.16
C ALA A 302 -88.88 -26.25 -3.86
N LEU A 303 -89.05 -25.58 -2.71
CA LEU A 303 -90.31 -24.92 -2.32
C LEU A 303 -90.67 -23.80 -3.30
N LEU A 304 -89.69 -22.97 -3.65
CA LEU A 304 -89.87 -21.85 -4.58
C LEU A 304 -90.31 -22.35 -5.97
N LEU A 305 -89.70 -23.46 -6.42
CA LEU A 305 -90.07 -24.11 -7.67
C LEU A 305 -91.48 -24.72 -7.62
N ALA A 306 -91.87 -25.33 -6.50
CA ALA A 306 -93.21 -25.90 -6.31
C ALA A 306 -94.32 -24.83 -6.37
N VAL A 307 -94.08 -23.66 -5.76
CA VAL A 307 -95.00 -22.52 -5.82
C VAL A 307 -95.16 -22.01 -7.25
N ALA A 308 -94.05 -21.90 -8.00
CA ALA A 308 -94.10 -21.48 -9.40
C ALA A 308 -94.95 -22.44 -10.27
N ILE A 309 -94.82 -23.75 -10.07
CA ILE A 309 -95.61 -24.76 -10.79
C ILE A 309 -97.10 -24.67 -10.42
N ALA A 310 -97.44 -24.41 -9.16
CA ALA A 310 -98.83 -24.27 -8.72
C ALA A 310 -99.54 -23.08 -9.39
N PHE A 311 -98.90 -21.92 -9.46
CA PHE A 311 -99.43 -20.75 -10.18
C PHE A 311 -99.62 -21.02 -11.68
N MET A 312 -98.70 -21.77 -12.30
CA MET A 312 -98.81 -22.13 -13.71
C MET A 312 -100.03 -23.03 -13.98
N LYS A 313 -100.41 -23.89 -13.04
CA LYS A 313 -101.60 -24.75 -13.15
C LYS A 313 -102.92 -23.97 -13.01
N GLU A 314 -102.96 -23.01 -12.08
CA GLU A 314 -104.12 -22.13 -11.86
C GLU A 314 -104.40 -21.26 -13.09
N ALA A 315 -103.36 -20.67 -13.68
CA ALA A 315 -103.48 -19.79 -14.85
C ALA A 315 -104.05 -20.49 -16.10
N THR A 316 -104.01 -21.82 -16.17
CA THR A 316 -104.45 -22.58 -17.34
C THR A 316 -105.92 -23.04 -17.26
N THR A 317 -106.60 -22.83 -16.11
CA THR A 317 -107.96 -23.36 -15.88
C THR A 317 -109.01 -22.25 -15.76
N HIS A 318 -109.31 -21.54 -16.85
CA HIS A 318 -110.55 -20.77 -16.97
C HIS A 318 -111.68 -21.67 -17.48
N THR A 319 -112.47 -22.26 -16.57
CA THR A 319 -113.72 -22.95 -16.92
C THR A 319 -114.85 -22.36 -16.07
N PHE A 320 -115.68 -21.53 -16.71
CA PHE A 320 -116.88 -20.89 -16.17
C PHE A 320 -117.91 -21.96 -15.79
N GLN A 321 -118.29 -22.05 -14.50
CA GLN A 321 -119.11 -23.16 -13.99
C GLN A 321 -120.23 -22.79 -13.02
N LYS A 322 -120.70 -21.53 -12.94
CA LYS A 322 -121.93 -21.26 -12.16
C LYS A 322 -122.93 -20.34 -12.85
N ARG A 323 -124.18 -20.81 -12.80
CA ARG A 323 -125.40 -20.44 -13.54
C ARG A 323 -125.78 -18.97 -13.55
N ALA A 324 -125.37 -18.20 -12.54
CA ALA A 324 -125.78 -16.79 -12.40
C ALA A 324 -125.18 -15.89 -13.50
N GLU A 325 -124.00 -16.22 -14.03
CA GLU A 325 -123.36 -15.43 -15.11
C GLU A 325 -124.00 -15.66 -16.49
N LEU A 326 -124.62 -16.82 -16.72
CA LEU A 326 -125.24 -17.13 -18.02
C LEU A 326 -126.61 -16.48 -18.19
N GLU A 327 -127.39 -16.35 -17.12
CA GLU A 327 -128.72 -15.72 -17.16
C GLU A 327 -128.61 -14.19 -17.36
N ASP A 328 -127.59 -13.56 -16.78
CA ASP A 328 -127.33 -12.12 -16.91
C ASP A 328 -126.84 -11.73 -18.33
N LEU A 329 -126.15 -12.65 -19.01
CA LEU A 329 -125.63 -12.42 -20.36
C LEU A 329 -126.62 -12.74 -21.49
N THR A 330 -127.59 -13.64 -21.25
CA THR A 330 -128.45 -14.19 -22.33
C THR A 330 -129.92 -13.84 -22.21
N GLY A 331 -130.38 -13.30 -21.06
CA GLY A 331 -131.72 -12.72 -20.92
C GLY A 331 -132.89 -13.71 -21.04
N VAL A 332 -132.62 -15.02 -20.99
CA VAL A 332 -133.65 -16.07 -21.04
C VAL A 332 -133.45 -17.03 -19.87
N PRO A 333 -134.47 -17.30 -19.03
CA PRO A 333 -134.32 -18.16 -17.86
C PRO A 333 -134.08 -19.63 -18.26
N VAL A 334 -133.14 -20.29 -17.57
CA VAL A 334 -132.76 -21.67 -17.87
C VAL A 334 -133.79 -22.66 -17.31
N LEU A 335 -134.56 -23.31 -18.18
CA LEU A 335 -135.76 -24.08 -17.81
C LEU A 335 -135.52 -25.53 -17.33
N ALA A 336 -134.31 -26.07 -17.38
CA ALA A 336 -133.96 -27.31 -16.69
C ALA A 336 -132.45 -27.54 -16.68
N SER A 337 -131.94 -28.14 -15.59
CA SER A 337 -130.57 -28.63 -15.52
C SER A 337 -130.57 -30.09 -15.07
N PHE A 338 -129.95 -30.98 -15.84
CA PHE A 338 -129.72 -32.35 -15.41
C PHE A 338 -128.40 -32.44 -14.66
N ARG A 339 -128.45 -32.97 -13.44
CA ARG A 339 -127.27 -33.29 -12.64
C ARG A 339 -126.64 -34.55 -13.23
N LYS A 340 -125.47 -34.43 -13.87
CA LYS A 340 -124.68 -35.59 -14.26
C LYS A 340 -123.71 -35.92 -13.11
N LEU A 341 -123.61 -37.23 -12.81
CA LEU A 341 -122.71 -37.81 -11.79
C LEU A 341 -121.26 -37.41 -12.03
#